data_AF-A0A4Q5QCV5-F1
#
_entry.id   AF-A0A4Q5QCV5-F1
#
_cell.length_a   1.000
_cell.length_b   1.000
_cell.length_c   1.000
_cell.angle_alpha   90.00
_cell.angle_beta   90.00
_cell.angle_gamma   90.00
#
_symmetry.space_group_name_H-M   'P 1'
#
loop_
_entity.id
_entity.type
_entity.pdbx_description
1 polymer ?
#
loop_
_entity_poly.entity_id
_entity_poly.type
_entity_poly.pdbx_seq_one_letter_code
_entity_poly.pdbx_strand_id
1 'polypeptide(L)'
;MADTAGRVRELEFDLETVLATARERDDRCLLRGAGRTEFHRRLRADVRLDGGPGPRLGGRCKGGQQDQALGRSRGGFSTKIHLKTDFSGLPLAFVLTGGEAGDSPQFETLLDLGPDVRPRAAVTDKGYDSKRNRAAARVRGIAPIIPYKANAKKRPVFFPKALYRTRARIEQTFGKLKRFKRIALRCEKTKASFAAFVSLALAFILIKSVHTA
;
A
#
# COMPACT_ATOMS: atom_id res chain seq x y z
N MET A 1 22.75 6.47 44.36
CA MET A 1 21.40 5.98 44.71
C MET A 1 20.41 6.91 44.02
N ALA A 2 20.10 6.68 42.75
CA ALA A 2 18.97 5.86 42.26
C ALA A 2 17.64 6.47 42.74
N ASP A 3 17.05 7.41 41.99
CA ASP A 3 16.08 7.20 40.88
C ASP A 3 14.75 6.62 41.37
N THR A 4 13.66 7.40 41.32
CA THR A 4 12.39 6.94 40.70
C THR A 4 11.41 8.10 40.42
N ALA A 5 10.81 8.04 39.23
CA ALA A 5 9.48 8.56 38.82
C ALA A 5 9.32 10.09 38.68
N GLY A 6 9.38 10.72 37.50
CA GLY A 6 9.22 10.20 36.15
C GLY A 6 7.77 10.21 35.67
N ARG A 7 7.33 11.36 35.15
CA ARG A 7 6.37 11.56 34.04
C ARG A 7 4.98 10.89 34.15
N VAL A 8 3.97 11.70 34.44
CA VAL A 8 2.60 11.48 33.98
C VAL A 8 2.37 12.38 32.77
N ARG A 9 2.55 11.84 31.56
CA ARG A 9 2.11 12.49 30.30
C ARG A 9 1.06 11.60 29.64
N GLU A 10 -0.11 12.23 29.48
CA GLU A 10 -1.14 12.07 28.45
C GLU A 10 -1.48 10.66 27.94
N LEU A 11 -2.71 10.24 28.28
CA LEU A 11 -3.44 9.19 27.59
C LEU A 11 -3.71 9.59 26.13
N GLU A 12 -2.98 8.99 25.19
CA GLU A 12 -3.23 9.15 23.76
C GLU A 12 -4.36 8.22 23.27
N PHE A 13 -5.17 8.78 22.38
CA PHE A 13 -6.44 8.23 21.88
C PHE A 13 -6.22 7.37 20.64
N ASP A 14 -6.40 6.05 20.74
CA ASP A 14 -6.19 5.12 19.63
C ASP A 14 -7.40 5.02 18.67
N LEU A 15 -7.26 5.66 17.50
CA LEU A 15 -8.12 5.54 16.33
C LEU A 15 -7.32 4.91 15.19
N GLU A 16 -7.61 3.67 14.82
CA GLU A 16 -6.93 2.97 13.72
C GLU A 16 -7.60 3.30 12.39
N THR A 17 -6.81 3.60 11.37
CA THR A 17 -7.30 3.97 10.04
C THR A 17 -6.68 2.96 9.07
N VAL A 18 -7.50 2.31 8.24
CA VAL A 18 -7.08 1.26 7.30
C VAL A 18 -7.40 1.71 5.87
N LEU A 19 -6.38 1.92 5.04
CA LEU A 19 -6.55 2.26 3.62
C LEU A 19 -5.76 1.29 2.74
N ALA A 20 -6.43 0.77 1.73
CA ALA A 20 -5.80 0.24 0.52
C ALA A 20 -5.89 1.27 -0.57
N THR A 21 -4.74 1.81 -0.97
CA THR A 21 -4.63 2.47 -2.27
C THR A 21 -3.23 2.32 -2.84
N ALA A 22 -3.11 1.55 -3.92
CA ALA A 22 -2.20 1.83 -5.03
C ALA A 22 -2.80 1.23 -6.32
N ARG A 23 -3.32 2.10 -7.18
CA ARG A 23 -3.55 1.82 -8.60
C ARG A 23 -2.35 2.41 -9.34
N GLU A 24 -1.65 1.59 -10.10
CA GLU A 24 -0.61 2.05 -11.02
C GLU A 24 -1.24 2.30 -12.40
N ARG A 25 -1.09 3.52 -12.91
CA ARG A 25 -1.12 3.83 -14.34
C ARG A 25 -0.02 4.82 -14.67
N ASP A 26 0.70 4.48 -15.72
CA ASP A 26 1.60 5.32 -16.50
C ASP A 26 0.78 5.76 -17.74
N ASP A 27 0.34 7.01 -17.76
CA ASP A 27 -0.33 7.61 -18.92
C ASP A 27 0.65 8.61 -19.54
N ARG A 28 1.37 8.15 -20.57
CA ARG A 28 2.21 8.99 -21.44
C ARG A 28 1.51 9.11 -22.80
N CYS A 29 0.93 10.29 -23.09
CA CYS A 29 0.51 10.83 -24.41
C CYS A 29 -0.51 11.97 -24.17
N LEU A 30 -0.48 13.18 -24.75
CA LEU A 30 0.14 13.79 -25.92
C LEU A 30 0.11 15.32 -25.72
N LEU A 31 1.13 16.06 -26.16
CA LEU A 31 0.93 17.29 -26.93
C LEU A 31 2.05 17.41 -27.98
N ARG A 32 1.63 17.65 -29.23
CA ARG A 32 2.38 17.78 -30.49
C ARG A 32 2.97 19.19 -30.66
N GLY A 33 4.05 19.28 -31.45
CA GLY A 33 4.49 20.45 -32.23
C GLY A 33 6.02 20.58 -32.19
N ALA A 34 6.79 20.85 -33.24
CA ALA A 34 6.62 21.03 -34.68
C ALA A 34 8.04 20.97 -35.32
N GLY A 35 8.16 20.68 -36.63
CA GLY A 35 9.41 20.82 -37.41
C GLY A 35 10.02 19.50 -37.86
N ARG A 36 9.84 19.07 -39.12
CA ARG A 36 10.66 19.36 -40.33
C ARG A 36 11.87 18.42 -40.53
N THR A 37 11.65 17.46 -41.43
CA THR A 37 12.46 17.06 -42.60
C THR A 37 14.00 16.81 -42.53
N GLU A 38 14.35 15.59 -42.97
CA GLU A 38 15.49 15.15 -43.83
C GLU A 38 16.85 14.67 -43.26
N PHE A 39 17.13 13.39 -43.61
CA PHE A 39 18.38 12.76 -44.09
C PHE A 39 19.75 13.04 -43.44
N HIS A 40 20.40 11.98 -42.91
CA HIS A 40 21.69 11.48 -43.46
C HIS A 40 22.18 10.13 -42.85
N ARG A 41 22.29 9.13 -43.73
CA ARG A 41 23.32 8.07 -43.92
C ARG A 41 24.19 7.55 -42.73
N ARG A 42 24.00 6.25 -42.44
CA ARG A 42 24.95 5.12 -42.11
C ARG A 42 26.23 5.39 -41.30
N LEU A 43 26.48 4.52 -40.31
CA LEU A 43 27.69 3.68 -40.24
C LEU A 43 27.48 2.47 -39.32
N ARG A 44 27.97 1.32 -39.79
CA ARG A 44 27.94 -0.01 -39.17
C ARG A 44 28.98 -0.13 -38.06
N ALA A 45 28.71 -0.98 -37.09
CA ALA A 45 29.72 -1.85 -36.49
C ALA A 45 29.06 -3.21 -36.17
N ASP A 46 29.28 -4.16 -37.08
CA ASP A 46 28.98 -5.58 -36.92
C ASP A 46 30.02 -6.19 -35.97
N VAL A 47 29.58 -6.79 -34.85
CA VAL A 47 30.38 -7.81 -34.14
C VAL A 47 29.49 -9.03 -33.95
N ARG A 48 29.70 -10.03 -34.82
CA ARG A 48 29.19 -11.39 -34.67
C ARG A 48 30.11 -12.14 -33.71
N LEU A 49 29.55 -12.72 -32.67
CA LEU A 49 30.16 -13.83 -31.93
C LEU A 49 29.16 -14.99 -31.99
N ASP A 50 29.46 -15.97 -32.84
CA ASP A 50 28.86 -17.30 -32.83
C ASP A 50 29.33 -18.06 -31.58
N GLY A 51 28.42 -18.83 -30.96
CA GLY A 51 28.77 -19.74 -29.86
C GLY A 51 27.66 -19.89 -28.83
N GLY A 52 26.60 -20.64 -29.17
CA GLY A 52 25.55 -20.96 -28.22
C GLY A 52 26.03 -21.89 -27.10
N PRO A 53 25.63 -21.65 -25.84
CA PRO A 53 25.39 -22.70 -24.88
C PRO A 53 23.88 -23.00 -24.86
N GLY A 54 23.50 -24.22 -25.22
CA GLY A 54 22.13 -24.71 -25.09
C GLY A 54 21.59 -24.49 -23.66
N PRO A 55 20.27 -24.34 -23.49
CA PRO A 55 19.68 -24.12 -22.18
C PRO A 55 20.02 -25.29 -21.27
N ARG A 56 20.81 -25.02 -20.23
CA ARG A 56 21.01 -26.00 -19.15
C ARG A 56 19.64 -26.27 -18.54
N LEU A 57 19.19 -27.52 -18.63
CA LEU A 57 18.08 -28.08 -17.85
C LEU A 57 18.47 -28.14 -16.37
N GLY A 58 18.62 -26.96 -15.76
CA GLY A 58 18.64 -26.82 -14.32
C GLY A 58 17.19 -26.68 -13.89
N GLY A 59 16.63 -27.73 -13.30
CA GLY A 59 15.33 -27.73 -12.64
C GLY A 59 15.30 -26.75 -11.47
N ARG A 60 15.27 -25.45 -11.75
CA ARG A 60 14.83 -24.45 -10.78
C ARG A 60 13.32 -24.58 -10.74
N CYS A 61 12.82 -25.19 -9.67
CA CYS A 61 11.42 -25.04 -9.28
C CYS A 61 11.12 -23.54 -9.30
N LYS A 62 10.44 -23.06 -10.34
CA LYS A 62 9.88 -21.72 -10.38
C LYS A 62 8.83 -21.72 -9.27
N GLY A 63 9.23 -21.37 -8.04
CA GLY A 63 8.29 -21.04 -6.98
C GLY A 63 7.26 -20.11 -7.61
N GLY A 64 6.03 -20.59 -7.73
CA GLY A 64 5.06 -20.08 -8.69
C GLY A 64 4.89 -18.56 -8.56
N GLN A 65 4.70 -17.88 -9.70
CA GLN A 65 4.37 -16.45 -9.72
C GLN A 65 3.13 -16.13 -8.85
N GLN A 66 2.27 -17.12 -8.65
CA GLN A 66 1.02 -17.02 -7.89
C GLN A 66 1.21 -16.62 -6.42
N ASP A 67 2.35 -16.94 -5.79
CA ASP A 67 2.56 -16.67 -4.35
C ASP A 67 3.37 -15.38 -4.07
N GLN A 68 3.78 -14.67 -5.13
CA GLN A 68 4.68 -13.52 -5.01
C GLN A 68 3.96 -12.17 -4.80
N ALA A 69 2.66 -12.20 -4.51
CA ALA A 69 1.78 -11.02 -4.46
C ALA A 69 1.90 -10.15 -5.74
N LEU A 70 2.22 -10.78 -6.86
CA LEU A 70 2.22 -10.19 -8.18
C LEU A 70 1.00 -10.71 -8.90
N GLY A 71 0.19 -9.81 -9.44
CA GLY A 71 -0.83 -10.29 -10.33
C GLY A 71 -1.30 -9.27 -11.35
N ARG A 72 -2.10 -9.79 -12.28
CA ARG A 72 -2.37 -9.16 -13.57
C ARG A 72 -3.48 -8.14 -13.44
N SER A 73 -3.13 -6.88 -13.63
CA SER A 73 -4.09 -5.78 -13.77
C SER A 73 -4.18 -5.33 -15.23
N ARG A 74 -5.08 -4.39 -15.53
CA ARG A 74 -5.22 -3.79 -16.87
C ARG A 74 -3.96 -3.04 -17.32
N GLY A 75 -3.09 -2.63 -16.40
CA GLY A 75 -1.83 -1.94 -16.69
C GLY A 75 -0.58 -2.82 -16.63
N GLY A 76 -0.74 -4.15 -16.48
CA GLY A 76 0.38 -5.07 -16.28
C GLY A 76 0.42 -5.68 -14.88
N PHE A 77 1.57 -6.25 -14.52
CA PHE A 77 1.79 -6.86 -13.21
C PHE A 77 1.98 -5.79 -12.14
N SER A 78 1.17 -5.87 -11.08
CA SER A 78 1.23 -4.91 -9.97
C SER A 78 0.99 -5.61 -8.64
N THR A 79 1.34 -4.92 -7.55
CA THR A 79 1.12 -5.34 -6.17
C THR A 79 0.40 -4.23 -5.43
N LYS A 80 -0.56 -4.60 -4.59
CA LYS A 80 -1.22 -3.66 -3.69
C LYS A 80 -0.58 -3.72 -2.31
N ILE A 81 -0.42 -2.54 -1.72
CA ILE A 81 -0.02 -2.38 -0.32
C ILE A 81 -1.26 -1.94 0.43
N HIS A 82 -1.69 -2.78 1.37
CA HIS A 82 -2.74 -2.47 2.32
C HIS A 82 -2.07 -2.03 3.62
N LEU A 83 -2.35 -0.82 4.10
CA LEU A 83 -1.66 -0.24 5.25
C LEU A 83 -2.66 0.07 6.36
N LYS A 84 -2.29 -0.27 7.59
CA LYS A 84 -2.93 0.13 8.84
C LYS A 84 -2.04 1.18 9.52
N THR A 85 -2.65 2.30 9.91
CA THR A 85 -1.97 3.38 10.62
C THR A 85 -2.75 3.78 11.87
N ASP A 86 -2.04 4.38 12.81
CA ASP A 86 -2.63 5.06 13.95
C ASP A 86 -3.37 6.36 13.50
N PHE A 87 -3.83 7.14 14.49
CA PHE A 87 -4.48 8.43 14.28
C PHE A 87 -3.51 9.52 13.78
N SER A 88 -2.23 9.44 14.14
CA SER A 88 -1.21 10.42 13.78
C SER A 88 -0.61 10.20 12.38
N GLY A 89 -0.87 9.04 11.77
CA GLY A 89 -0.36 8.60 10.48
C GLY A 89 0.87 7.69 10.57
N LEU A 90 1.25 7.18 11.74
CA LEU A 90 2.31 6.20 11.91
C LEU A 90 1.86 4.82 11.44
N PRO A 91 2.68 4.14 10.63
CA PRO A 91 2.34 2.80 10.14
C PRO A 91 2.49 1.76 11.25
N LEU A 92 1.48 0.90 11.38
CA LEU A 92 1.44 -0.16 12.40
C LEU A 92 1.55 -1.56 11.80
N ALA A 93 0.85 -1.80 10.70
CA ALA A 93 0.89 -3.08 10.01
C ALA A 93 0.58 -2.91 8.52
N PHE A 94 1.03 -3.86 7.69
CA PHE A 94 0.69 -3.88 6.27
C PHE A 94 0.51 -5.31 5.74
N VAL A 95 -0.24 -5.42 4.65
CA VAL A 95 -0.44 -6.66 3.89
C VAL A 95 -0.19 -6.39 2.41
N LEU A 96 0.40 -7.36 1.73
CA LEU A 96 0.65 -7.32 0.29
C LEU A 96 -0.24 -8.31 -0.44
N THR A 97 -0.88 -7.86 -1.52
CA THR A 97 -1.66 -8.72 -2.41
C THR A 97 -1.35 -8.43 -3.88
N GLY A 98 -1.74 -9.34 -4.77
CA GLY A 98 -1.73 -9.09 -6.21
C GLY A 98 -2.60 -7.88 -6.59
N GLY A 99 -2.27 -7.22 -7.71
CA GLY A 99 -2.97 -6.03 -8.19
C GLY A 99 -4.43 -6.26 -8.60
N GLU A 100 -4.77 -7.48 -8.98
CA GLU A 100 -6.12 -7.98 -9.27
C GLU A 100 -6.95 -8.21 -8.02
N ALA A 101 -6.31 -8.43 -6.87
CA ALA A 101 -7.00 -8.76 -5.64
C ALA A 101 -7.94 -7.61 -5.22
N GLY A 102 -9.16 -7.97 -4.79
CA GLY A 102 -10.10 -6.99 -4.27
C GLY A 102 -9.60 -6.37 -2.96
N ASP A 103 -9.90 -5.10 -2.73
CA ASP A 103 -9.50 -4.41 -1.50
C ASP A 103 -10.38 -4.81 -0.32
N SER A 104 -11.68 -5.01 -0.56
CA SER A 104 -12.68 -5.28 0.48
C SER A 104 -12.34 -6.47 1.40
N PRO A 105 -11.88 -7.63 0.91
CA PRO A 105 -11.56 -8.79 1.78
C PRO A 105 -10.40 -8.52 2.74
N GLN A 106 -9.48 -7.63 2.38
CA GLN A 106 -8.29 -7.37 3.20
C GLN A 106 -8.57 -6.55 4.45
N PHE A 107 -9.79 -6.02 4.60
CA PHE A 107 -10.17 -5.25 5.77
C PHE A 107 -10.11 -6.07 7.06
N GLU A 108 -10.68 -7.27 7.05
CA GLU A 108 -10.66 -8.16 8.22
C GLU A 108 -9.22 -8.52 8.59
N THR A 109 -8.41 -8.90 7.61
CA THR A 109 -6.99 -9.19 7.78
C THR A 109 -6.24 -8.03 8.42
N LEU A 110 -6.51 -6.79 8.01
CA LEU A 110 -5.85 -5.61 8.56
C LEU A 110 -6.31 -5.29 9.98
N LEU A 111 -7.57 -5.56 10.34
CA LEU A 111 -8.03 -5.39 11.71
C LEU A 111 -7.32 -6.35 12.66
N ASP A 112 -7.07 -7.58 12.23
CA ASP A 112 -6.44 -8.62 13.03
C ASP A 112 -4.91 -8.52 13.09
N LEU A 113 -4.30 -7.67 12.24
CA LEU A 113 -2.86 -7.45 12.19
C LEU A 113 -2.43 -6.22 12.99
N GLY A 114 -1.25 -6.32 13.59
CA GLY A 114 -0.61 -5.22 14.32
C GLY A 114 -0.52 -5.49 15.82
N PRO A 115 -0.19 -4.47 16.63
CA PRO A 115 -0.13 -4.62 18.07
C PRO A 115 -1.52 -4.97 18.64
N ASP A 116 -1.55 -5.59 19.83
CA ASP A 116 -2.78 -5.96 20.55
C ASP A 116 -3.45 -4.70 21.17
N VAL A 117 -3.76 -3.75 20.30
CA VAL A 117 -4.46 -2.51 20.61
C VAL A 117 -5.80 -2.59 19.88
N ARG A 118 -6.88 -2.49 20.65
CA ARG A 118 -8.24 -2.52 20.09
C ARG A 118 -8.65 -1.10 19.70
N PRO A 119 -8.74 -0.79 18.39
CA PRO A 119 -9.19 0.54 17.98
C PRO A 119 -10.62 0.82 18.40
N ARG A 120 -10.88 2.07 18.78
CA ARG A 120 -12.27 2.51 19.00
C ARG A 120 -13.03 2.72 17.70
N ALA A 121 -12.33 3.09 16.64
CA ALA A 121 -12.90 3.27 15.32
C ALA A 121 -11.92 2.87 14.21
N ALA A 122 -12.49 2.43 13.09
CA ALA A 122 -11.78 2.05 11.86
C ALA A 122 -12.22 2.96 10.71
N VAL A 123 -11.34 3.85 10.25
CA VAL A 123 -11.61 4.75 9.12
C VAL A 123 -11.05 4.13 7.84
N THR A 124 -11.85 4.02 6.78
CA THR A 124 -11.40 3.44 5.50
C THR A 124 -11.96 4.15 4.28
N ASP A 125 -11.45 3.80 3.10
CA ASP A 125 -12.04 4.22 1.83
C ASP A 125 -13.41 3.58 1.59
N LYS A 126 -14.21 4.23 0.75
CA LYS A 126 -15.49 3.77 0.21
C LYS A 126 -15.41 2.40 -0.46
N GLY A 127 -14.26 2.02 -1.03
CA GLY A 127 -14.05 0.69 -1.63
C GLY A 127 -14.36 -0.47 -0.66
N TYR A 128 -14.12 -0.25 0.62
CA TYR A 128 -14.35 -1.21 1.71
C TYR A 128 -15.79 -1.28 2.21
N ASP A 129 -16.70 -0.49 1.64
CA ASP A 129 -18.10 -0.54 2.00
C ASP A 129 -18.70 -1.90 1.62
N SER A 130 -18.88 -2.74 2.62
CA SER A 130 -19.58 -4.01 2.55
C SER A 130 -20.26 -4.28 3.89
N LYS A 131 -21.40 -5.00 3.85
CA LYS A 131 -22.13 -5.39 5.07
C LYS A 131 -21.25 -6.27 5.97
N ARG A 132 -20.50 -7.18 5.35
CA ARG A 132 -19.55 -8.07 6.00
C ARG A 132 -18.48 -7.29 6.76
N ASN A 133 -17.78 -6.36 6.10
CA ASN A 133 -16.73 -5.57 6.75
C ASN A 133 -17.26 -4.74 7.92
N ARG A 134 -18.43 -4.11 7.76
CA ARG A 134 -19.05 -3.35 8.86
C ARG A 134 -19.47 -4.24 10.03
N ALA A 135 -19.99 -5.44 9.76
CA ALA A 135 -20.30 -6.40 10.81
C ALA A 135 -19.03 -6.89 11.52
N ALA A 136 -17.99 -7.20 10.74
CA ALA A 136 -16.70 -7.66 11.24
C ALA A 136 -16.02 -6.63 12.17
N ALA A 137 -16.11 -5.34 11.85
CA ALA A 137 -15.65 -4.27 12.75
C ALA A 137 -16.49 -4.22 14.05
N ARG A 138 -17.82 -4.29 13.94
CA ARG A 138 -18.73 -4.21 15.11
C ARG A 138 -18.56 -5.40 16.07
N VAL A 139 -18.37 -6.61 15.55
CA VAL A 139 -18.11 -7.81 16.38
C VAL A 139 -16.83 -7.62 17.21
N ARG A 140 -15.83 -6.91 16.68
CA ARG A 140 -14.60 -6.58 17.39
C ARG A 140 -14.74 -5.35 18.31
N GLY A 141 -15.92 -4.76 18.42
CA GLY A 141 -16.17 -3.53 19.20
C GLY A 141 -15.69 -2.24 18.53
N ILE A 142 -15.36 -2.29 17.24
CA ILE A 142 -14.76 -1.18 16.50
C ILE A 142 -15.84 -0.45 15.70
N ALA A 143 -15.90 0.89 15.79
CA ALA A 143 -16.84 1.69 15.00
C ALA A 143 -16.36 1.85 13.53
N PRO A 144 -17.09 1.34 12.52
CA PRO A 144 -16.66 1.43 11.13
C PRO A 144 -17.02 2.79 10.50
N ILE A 145 -16.02 3.63 10.28
CA ILE A 145 -16.12 4.95 9.63
C ILE A 145 -15.78 4.79 8.15
N ILE A 146 -16.72 4.14 7.46
CA ILE A 146 -16.62 3.83 6.03
C ILE A 146 -17.67 4.65 5.28
N PRO A 147 -17.32 5.43 4.25
CA PRO A 147 -18.30 6.08 3.39
C PRO A 147 -19.17 5.04 2.67
N TYR A 148 -20.46 5.33 2.53
CA TYR A 148 -21.38 4.46 1.82
C TYR A 148 -21.21 4.57 0.31
N LYS A 149 -21.33 3.44 -0.40
CA LYS A 149 -21.42 3.41 -1.86
C LYS A 149 -22.66 4.18 -2.34
N ALA A 150 -22.57 4.78 -3.54
CA ALA A 150 -23.68 5.56 -4.10
C ALA A 150 -24.95 4.69 -4.25
N ASN A 151 -24.76 3.42 -4.58
CA ASN A 151 -25.82 2.44 -4.78
C ASN A 151 -26.29 1.78 -3.46
N ALA A 152 -25.87 2.28 -2.30
CA ALA A 152 -26.25 1.70 -1.03
C ALA A 152 -27.71 2.05 -0.68
N LYS A 153 -28.58 1.04 -0.66
CA LYS A 153 -30.01 1.18 -0.36
C LYS A 153 -30.31 1.71 1.05
N LYS A 154 -29.39 1.50 2.01
CA LYS A 154 -29.55 1.88 3.42
C LYS A 154 -28.40 2.77 3.84
N ARG A 155 -28.54 4.08 3.60
CA ARG A 155 -27.57 5.09 4.02
C ARG A 155 -28.05 5.76 5.31
N PRO A 156 -27.21 5.86 6.36
CA PRO A 156 -27.57 6.57 7.57
C PRO A 156 -27.65 8.08 7.29
N VAL A 157 -28.55 8.74 8.01
CA VAL A 157 -28.74 10.19 7.96
C VAL A 157 -27.48 10.92 8.45
N PHE A 158 -26.82 10.36 9.47
CA PHE A 158 -25.60 10.92 10.04
C PHE A 158 -24.35 10.13 9.63
N PHE A 159 -23.30 10.84 9.25
CA PHE A 159 -21.96 10.30 9.00
C PHE A 159 -20.92 11.19 9.67
N PRO A 160 -20.01 10.65 10.51
CA PRO A 160 -19.02 11.44 11.23
C PRO A 160 -17.92 11.95 10.28
N LYS A 161 -18.21 13.05 9.58
CA LYS A 161 -17.29 13.68 8.62
C LYS A 161 -15.96 14.10 9.27
N ALA A 162 -15.99 14.54 10.53
CA ALA A 162 -14.80 14.98 11.25
C ALA A 162 -13.79 13.83 11.41
N LEU A 163 -14.24 12.65 11.83
CA LEU A 163 -13.40 11.46 11.93
C LEU A 163 -12.96 10.97 10.54
N TYR A 164 -13.80 11.09 9.52
CA TYR A 164 -13.38 10.71 8.16
C TYR A 164 -12.24 11.59 7.59
N ARG A 165 -12.06 12.83 8.07
CA ARG A 165 -10.94 13.70 7.67
C ARG A 165 -9.58 13.13 8.07
N THR A 166 -9.51 12.26 9.08
CA THR A 166 -8.24 11.64 9.52
C THR A 166 -7.61 10.76 8.44
N ARG A 167 -8.40 10.32 7.45
CA ARG A 167 -7.90 9.63 6.26
C ARG A 167 -6.76 10.38 5.56
N ALA A 168 -6.74 11.71 5.63
CA ALA A 168 -5.65 12.52 5.08
C ALA A 168 -4.27 12.13 5.64
N ARG A 169 -4.21 11.67 6.90
CA ARG A 169 -2.98 11.17 7.53
C ARG A 169 -2.50 9.89 6.86
N ILE A 170 -3.39 8.97 6.52
CA ILE A 170 -3.00 7.80 5.74
C ILE A 170 -2.47 8.20 4.37
N GLU A 171 -3.16 9.08 3.67
CA GLU A 171 -2.75 9.50 2.34
C GLU A 171 -1.36 10.16 2.38
N GLN A 172 -1.08 10.93 3.43
CA GLN A 172 0.24 11.48 3.71
C GLN A 172 1.29 10.37 3.91
N THR A 173 0.97 9.32 4.65
CA THR A 173 1.88 8.20 4.91
C THR A 173 2.14 7.35 3.66
N PHE A 174 1.13 7.10 2.84
CA PHE A 174 1.32 6.54 1.50
C PHE A 174 2.17 7.46 0.62
N GLY A 175 1.97 8.76 0.71
CA GLY A 175 2.80 9.75 0.03
C GLY A 175 4.27 9.65 0.44
N LYS A 176 4.56 9.51 1.74
CA LYS A 176 5.91 9.26 2.27
C LYS A 176 6.48 7.93 1.75
N LEU A 177 5.69 6.87 1.78
CA LEU A 177 6.08 5.54 1.31
C LEU A 177 6.43 5.55 -0.19
N LYS A 178 5.69 6.30 -1.01
CA LYS A 178 5.95 6.44 -2.44
C LYS A 178 7.15 7.32 -2.80
N ARG A 179 7.77 8.02 -1.83
CA ARG A 179 9.05 8.73 -2.07
C ARG A 179 10.20 7.75 -2.34
N PHE A 180 10.10 6.55 -1.80
CA PHE A 180 11.07 5.49 -2.07
C PHE A 180 10.82 4.90 -3.46
N LYS A 181 11.63 5.33 -4.44
CA LYS A 181 11.50 4.89 -5.86
C LYS A 181 11.42 3.37 -6.01
N ARG A 182 12.18 2.61 -5.21
CA ARG A 182 12.19 1.14 -5.23
C ARG A 182 10.82 0.54 -4.90
N ILE A 183 10.09 1.19 -3.99
CA ILE A 183 8.73 0.77 -3.61
C ILE A 183 7.74 1.21 -4.68
N ALA A 184 7.83 2.48 -5.11
CA ALA A 184 6.92 3.06 -6.10
C ALA A 184 6.96 2.33 -7.46
N LEU A 185 8.12 1.79 -7.85
CA LEU A 185 8.30 1.06 -9.10
C LEU A 185 8.19 -0.46 -8.96
N ARG A 186 7.86 -0.97 -7.76
CA ARG A 186 7.81 -2.41 -7.46
C ARG A 186 9.04 -3.18 -8.00
N CYS A 187 10.25 -2.76 -7.63
CA CYS A 187 11.47 -3.33 -8.23
C CYS A 187 11.74 -4.81 -7.87
N GLU A 188 11.27 -5.30 -6.72
CA GLU A 188 11.58 -6.67 -6.28
C GLU A 188 10.77 -7.70 -7.05
N LYS A 189 11.35 -8.86 -7.35
CA LYS A 189 10.60 -9.95 -7.98
C LYS A 189 9.76 -10.76 -7.00
N THR A 190 10.21 -10.88 -5.75
CA THR A 190 9.58 -11.72 -4.74
C THR A 190 8.71 -10.90 -3.79
N LYS A 191 7.73 -11.56 -3.16
CA LYS A 191 6.91 -10.97 -2.08
C LYS A 191 7.76 -10.66 -0.86
N ALA A 192 8.62 -11.60 -0.47
CA ALA A 192 9.45 -11.49 0.73
C ALA A 192 10.43 -10.30 0.65
N SER A 193 11.16 -10.17 -0.47
CA SER A 193 12.07 -9.04 -0.66
C SER A 193 11.31 -7.72 -0.71
N PHE A 194 10.15 -7.68 -1.37
CA PHE A 194 9.34 -6.46 -1.39
C PHE A 194 8.82 -6.08 -0.01
N ALA A 195 8.30 -7.05 0.74
CA ALA A 195 7.87 -6.86 2.11
C ALA A 195 9.01 -6.31 2.97
N ALA A 196 10.23 -6.84 2.84
CA ALA A 196 11.39 -6.36 3.57
C ALA A 196 11.70 -4.87 3.26
N PHE A 197 11.67 -4.47 1.99
CA PHE A 197 11.88 -3.06 1.62
C PHE A 197 10.73 -2.15 2.08
N VAL A 198 9.49 -2.63 2.04
CA VAL A 198 8.34 -1.90 2.59
C VAL A 198 8.52 -1.73 4.10
N SER A 199 8.82 -2.79 4.85
CA SER A 199 9.10 -2.73 6.28
C SER A 199 10.23 -1.74 6.60
N LEU A 200 11.32 -1.77 5.82
CA LEU A 200 12.44 -0.85 5.99
C LEU A 200 12.02 0.61 5.78
N ALA A 201 11.23 0.91 4.74
CA ALA A 201 10.72 2.26 4.52
C ALA A 201 9.76 2.72 5.62
N LEU A 202 8.90 1.84 6.12
CA LEU A 202 8.01 2.14 7.25
C LEU A 202 8.82 2.41 8.52
N ALA A 203 9.88 1.64 8.79
CA ALA A 203 10.80 1.89 9.90
C ALA A 203 11.46 3.27 9.82
N PHE A 204 11.93 3.70 8.63
CA PHE A 204 12.45 5.05 8.45
C PHE A 204 11.40 6.15 8.71
N ILE A 205 10.16 5.92 8.29
CA ILE A 205 9.05 6.85 8.56
C ILE A 205 8.81 6.97 10.07
N LEU A 206 8.81 5.85 10.79
CA LEU A 206 8.66 5.80 12.24
C LEU A 206 9.82 6.51 12.96
N ILE A 207 11.07 6.17 12.65
CA ILE A 207 12.25 6.79 13.26
C ILE A 207 12.25 8.31 13.06
N LYS A 208 11.95 8.75 11.84
CA LYS A 208 11.87 10.18 11.53
C LYS A 208 10.77 10.86 12.35
N SER A 209 9.61 10.22 12.52
CA SER A 209 8.52 10.79 13.31
C SER A 209 8.87 10.99 14.78
N VAL A 210 9.58 10.04 15.39
CA VAL A 210 9.99 10.12 16.80
C VAL A 210 11.02 11.23 17.04
N HIS A 211 11.91 11.47 16.08
CA HIS A 211 12.93 12.52 16.20
C HIS A 211 12.40 13.94 15.87
N THR A 212 11.23 14.04 15.24
CA THR A 212 10.63 15.32 14.85
C THR A 212 9.50 15.75 15.80
N ALA A 213 9.18 14.91 16.80
CA ALA A 213 8.16 15.16 17.83
C ALA A 213 8.81 15.77 19.08
#